data_AF-A0A958P7F1-F1
#
_entry.id   AF-A0A958P7F1-F1
#
_cell.length_a   1.000
_cell.length_b   1.000
_cell.length_c   1.000
_cell.angle_alpha   90.00
_cell.angle_beta   90.00
_cell.angle_gamma   90.00
#
_symmetry.space_group_name_H-M   'P 1'
#
loop_
_entity.id
_entity.type
_entity.pdbx_description
1 polymer ?
#
loop_
_entity_poly.entity_id
_entity_poly.type
_entity_poly.pdbx_seq_one_letter_code
_entity_poly.pdbx_strand_id
1 'polypeptide(L)'
;MKYSTKSILSLFAIFAFTGASLSASAPVTNITEYNQNLPFWGVSWAAGSKAINGYYPSFYTGFAPRSEYPERIQVRLARGNQTRVSVVLDTDTVINYIFDLVKRAKIYQEVTNSSNRRPMLATFSDKASYLNQVEAYYEVLKNDPADPFGFVARVENGEITSKEEIYRISKSILERLNPTRVRNLNLNLTNEFHRWKSIMLSRIGGEDIASFFRSNPEEVIIALDTLVWGRVNFTAEPSAELIAELVSTLNYAKDSRDGLFVVSAVNLLSFATGDKFDFQVMNDQGQFVPALRCEDPNNCFLSYPEFTAIYPTGSFKGSTSDKFKNTINKFATPGLWNFLSRGYHDVDNIRDEPYYGWAPKMDYEAAGNGFHNPAVRITSFTSEIRETLGIGSDHSTFWAVKRGRVSHGCSRLPLGHVWEMRHIFPVENEKMEKVFYFGNNSQDFDIFDIDGDGNLEVMGVSYFISYDLKGASGLASREGAALAINDSQKLNFYMDLYGSKNVFETTQAEGQNSQYFFINPSTSFPSYKEYQSKSTQASLVVEGRLPLYEEKYEKDKVQFYVPITTSGLTSKGASPLSKRIVRIMGRIRGCAPSSDKQDCGEAAFDQEFQSLMKEIY
;
A
#
# COMPACT_ATOMS: atom_id res chain seq x y z
N MET A 1 -5.80 -27.03 65.04
CA MET A 1 -4.71 -26.22 65.65
C MET A 1 -3.78 -25.75 64.53
N LYS A 2 -3.40 -24.46 64.57
CA LYS A 2 -2.38 -23.77 63.75
C LYS A 2 -1.03 -24.51 63.87
N TYR A 3 -0.14 -24.62 62.86
CA TYR A 3 0.75 -23.61 62.24
C TYR A 3 1.24 -24.17 60.87
N SER A 4 1.19 -23.45 59.74
CA SER A 4 2.19 -22.48 59.19
C SER A 4 3.56 -23.06 58.80
N THR A 5 3.84 -23.09 57.49
CA THR A 5 5.14 -22.84 56.81
C THR A 5 4.91 -22.97 55.29
N LYS A 6 4.64 -21.88 54.55
CA LYS A 6 5.63 -21.10 53.77
C LYS A 6 6.77 -21.93 53.18
N SER A 7 6.72 -22.17 51.87
CA SER A 7 7.88 -22.01 50.98
C SER A 7 7.38 -21.73 49.57
N ILE A 8 7.56 -20.46 49.20
CA ILE A 8 7.30 -19.85 47.91
C ILE A 8 8.49 -20.20 47.02
N LEU A 9 8.26 -20.88 45.91
CA LEU A 9 9.18 -20.87 44.77
C LEU A 9 8.53 -20.01 43.69
N SER A 10 8.83 -18.71 43.73
CA SER A 10 8.51 -17.77 42.66
C SER A 10 9.66 -17.79 41.66
N LEU A 11 9.45 -18.44 40.51
CA LEU A 11 10.28 -18.27 39.33
C LEU A 11 9.46 -17.52 38.27
N PHE A 12 10.01 -16.37 37.86
CA PHE A 12 9.86 -15.66 36.60
C PHE A 12 8.48 -15.58 35.90
N ALA A 13 7.91 -14.38 35.96
CA ALA A 13 7.40 -13.72 34.76
C ALA A 13 7.72 -12.22 34.89
N ILE A 14 8.84 -11.78 34.31
CA ILE A 14 9.05 -10.36 34.04
C ILE A 14 8.14 -10.03 32.86
N PHE A 15 6.89 -9.70 33.14
CA PHE A 15 6.07 -8.97 32.20
C PHE A 15 6.60 -7.54 32.16
N ALA A 16 7.19 -7.14 31.03
CA ALA A 16 7.32 -5.73 30.69
C ALA A 16 5.93 -5.20 30.29
N PHE A 17 5.01 -5.11 31.26
CA PHE A 17 3.84 -4.25 31.14
C PHE A 17 4.31 -2.83 31.43
N THR A 18 4.72 -2.10 30.38
CA THR A 18 4.78 -0.64 30.46
C THR A 18 3.34 -0.14 30.45
N GLY A 19 2.74 -0.03 31.63
CA GLY A 19 1.55 0.76 31.85
C GLY A 19 1.87 2.22 31.52
N ALA A 20 1.63 2.60 30.26
CA ALA A 20 1.68 3.99 29.84
C ALA A 20 0.46 4.69 30.43
N SER A 21 0.62 5.25 31.63
CA SER A 21 -0.11 6.45 31.96
C SER A 21 0.10 7.44 30.82
N LEU A 22 -0.99 7.98 30.25
CA LEU A 22 -1.01 9.04 29.24
C LEU A 22 -0.40 10.32 29.84
N SER A 23 0.91 10.27 30.08
CA SER A 23 1.79 11.39 30.36
C SER A 23 2.06 12.06 29.03
N ALA A 24 2.21 13.40 29.02
CA ALA A 24 2.51 14.19 27.83
C ALA A 24 3.45 13.43 26.90
N SER A 25 3.00 13.16 25.66
CA SER A 25 3.72 12.32 24.70
C SER A 25 5.18 12.73 24.67
N ALA A 26 6.10 11.79 24.91
CA ALA A 26 7.53 12.03 24.79
C ALA A 26 7.82 12.74 23.45
N PRO A 27 8.75 13.71 23.41
CA PRO A 27 9.06 14.43 22.19
C PRO A 27 9.45 13.42 21.10
N VAL A 28 8.81 13.52 19.93
CA VAL A 28 9.13 12.67 18.78
C VAL A 28 10.37 13.23 18.11
N THR A 29 11.46 12.45 18.11
CA THR A 29 12.75 12.83 17.52
C THR A 29 13.17 11.90 16.39
N ASN A 30 12.55 10.73 16.24
CA ASN A 30 12.89 9.77 15.20
C ASN A 30 11.68 8.95 14.75
N ILE A 31 11.86 8.20 13.65
CA ILE A 31 10.79 7.41 13.02
C ILE A 31 10.23 6.33 13.94
N THR A 32 11.06 5.73 14.80
CA THR A 32 10.63 4.69 15.74
C THR A 32 9.67 5.26 16.78
N GLU A 33 10.03 6.38 17.40
CA GLU A 33 9.16 7.10 18.34
C GLU A 33 7.88 7.59 17.67
N TYR A 34 7.97 8.11 16.44
CA TYR A 34 6.79 8.54 15.71
C TYR A 34 5.82 7.38 15.49
N ASN A 35 6.29 6.25 14.97
CA ASN A 35 5.48 5.05 14.76
C ASN A 35 4.92 4.47 16.08
N GLN A 36 5.64 4.62 17.20
CA GLN A 36 5.17 4.18 18.51
C GLN A 36 4.02 5.06 19.03
N ASN A 37 4.09 6.38 18.84
CA ASN A 37 3.13 7.35 19.39
C ASN A 37 1.83 7.51 18.58
N LEU A 38 1.75 6.92 17.38
CA LEU A 38 0.52 6.93 16.55
C LEU A 38 -0.56 5.98 17.10
N PRO A 39 -1.86 6.32 16.90
CA PRO A 39 -2.97 5.44 17.25
C PRO A 39 -2.96 4.15 16.43
N PHE A 40 -3.50 3.07 17.00
CA PHE A 40 -3.51 1.75 16.38
C PHE A 40 -4.85 1.45 15.70
N TRP A 41 -4.79 0.76 14.55
CA TRP A 41 -5.90 0.18 13.80
C TRP A 41 -7.08 1.10 13.40
N GLY A 42 -6.84 2.39 13.12
CA GLY A 42 -7.84 3.31 12.56
C GLY A 42 -7.67 4.75 13.01
N VAL A 43 -8.76 5.53 12.96
CA VAL A 43 -8.74 6.96 13.31
C VAL A 43 -9.77 7.28 14.38
N SER A 44 -9.36 7.98 15.43
CA SER A 44 -10.26 8.51 16.46
C SER A 44 -10.23 10.04 16.54
N TRP A 45 -11.28 10.61 17.12
CA TRP A 45 -11.35 12.05 17.34
C TRP A 45 -12.17 12.46 18.56
N ALA A 46 -11.82 13.64 19.09
CA ALA A 46 -12.55 14.42 20.07
C ALA A 46 -13.86 14.98 19.50
N ALA A 47 -14.89 15.02 20.34
CA ALA A 47 -16.12 15.73 20.04
C ALA A 47 -15.83 17.23 19.89
N GLY A 48 -16.36 17.86 18.84
CA GLY A 48 -16.23 19.31 18.66
C GLY A 48 -17.30 19.87 17.75
N SER A 49 -17.82 21.06 18.09
CA SER A 49 -18.76 21.83 17.27
C SER A 49 -18.17 22.30 15.93
N LYS A 50 -16.86 22.12 15.73
CA LYS A 50 -16.11 22.46 14.52
C LYS A 50 -15.89 21.28 13.57
N ALA A 51 -16.25 20.05 13.94
CA ALA A 51 -16.18 18.92 13.02
C ALA A 51 -17.21 19.10 11.91
N ILE A 52 -16.77 19.01 10.65
CA ILE A 52 -17.64 19.25 9.50
C ILE A 52 -18.45 17.99 9.29
N ASN A 53 -19.65 17.98 9.87
CA ASN A 53 -20.59 16.87 9.80
C ASN A 53 -19.98 15.52 10.24
N GLY A 54 -19.08 15.57 11.22
CA GLY A 54 -18.48 14.38 11.83
C GLY A 54 -17.26 13.83 11.10
N TYR A 55 -16.50 14.63 10.34
CA TYR A 55 -15.12 14.32 9.94
C TYR A 55 -14.28 15.59 9.91
N TYR A 56 -12.99 15.47 10.23
CA TYR A 56 -12.02 16.55 10.03
C TYR A 56 -11.28 16.36 8.69
N PRO A 57 -11.05 17.45 7.94
CA PRO A 57 -10.02 17.49 6.91
C PRO A 57 -8.69 16.95 7.41
N SER A 58 -8.01 16.22 6.53
CA SER A 58 -6.74 15.59 6.86
C SER A 58 -5.77 15.61 5.68
N PHE A 59 -4.51 15.29 5.94
CA PHE A 59 -3.51 14.98 4.92
C PHE A 59 -2.46 14.01 5.46
N TYR A 60 -1.73 13.37 4.55
CA TYR A 60 -0.69 12.39 4.86
C TYR A 60 0.50 13.05 5.57
N THR A 61 1.00 12.44 6.64
CA THR A 61 2.24 12.86 7.32
C THR A 61 3.23 11.70 7.44
N GLY A 62 3.22 10.80 6.45
CA GLY A 62 4.16 9.69 6.39
C GLY A 62 5.21 9.84 5.30
N PHE A 63 5.98 8.77 5.10
CA PHE A 63 7.23 8.79 4.36
C PHE A 63 7.21 7.89 3.13
N ALA A 64 6.04 7.44 2.67
CA ALA A 64 5.95 6.68 1.42
C ALA A 64 6.56 7.48 0.25
N PRO A 65 7.26 6.80 -0.69
CA PRO A 65 7.73 7.42 -1.92
C PRO A 65 6.55 7.69 -2.86
N ARG A 66 6.79 8.55 -3.86
CA ARG A 66 5.88 8.78 -4.99
C ARG A 66 6.55 8.32 -6.27
N SER A 67 5.81 7.63 -7.13
CA SER A 67 6.24 7.30 -8.50
C SER A 67 5.35 8.01 -9.52
N GLU A 68 5.97 8.63 -10.52
CA GLU A 68 5.29 9.23 -11.67
C GLU A 68 5.13 8.24 -12.84
N TYR A 69 5.53 6.98 -12.64
CA TYR A 69 5.58 5.92 -13.65
C TYR A 69 4.50 4.88 -13.38
N PRO A 70 3.31 4.97 -14.03
CA PRO A 70 2.16 4.13 -13.71
C PRO A 70 2.42 2.63 -13.86
N GLU A 71 3.21 2.23 -14.86
CA GLU A 71 3.61 0.85 -15.15
C GLU A 71 4.50 0.23 -14.07
N ARG A 72 5.07 1.06 -13.19
CA ARG A 72 5.88 0.65 -12.04
C ARG A 72 5.08 0.52 -10.75
N ILE A 73 3.78 0.86 -10.78
CA ILE A 73 2.87 0.79 -9.63
C ILE A 73 1.88 -0.36 -9.83
N GLN A 74 1.84 -1.27 -8.88
CA GLN A 74 0.86 -2.36 -8.87
C GLN A 74 -0.07 -2.23 -7.66
N VAL A 75 -1.38 -2.29 -7.90
CA VAL A 75 -2.39 -2.30 -6.84
C VAL A 75 -3.21 -3.58 -6.91
N ARG A 76 -3.12 -4.47 -5.92
CA ARG A 76 -3.80 -5.77 -5.94
C ARG A 76 -4.66 -5.99 -4.71
N LEU A 77 -5.93 -6.35 -4.90
CA LEU A 77 -6.83 -6.81 -3.83
C LEU A 77 -6.97 -8.33 -3.88
N ALA A 78 -6.77 -9.00 -2.75
CA ALA A 78 -6.83 -10.46 -2.69
C ALA A 78 -7.49 -11.03 -1.41
N ARG A 79 -7.73 -12.36 -1.40
CA ARG A 79 -8.26 -13.11 -0.27
C ARG A 79 -7.47 -12.81 1.00
N GLY A 80 -8.19 -12.81 2.14
CA GLY A 80 -7.70 -12.21 3.38
C GLY A 80 -8.08 -10.74 3.51
N ASN A 81 -8.78 -10.15 2.53
CA ASN A 81 -9.29 -8.79 2.63
C ASN A 81 -8.17 -7.78 2.86
N GLN A 82 -7.27 -7.74 1.88
CA GLN A 82 -6.01 -7.02 1.96
C GLN A 82 -5.62 -6.51 0.59
N THR A 83 -5.09 -5.30 0.55
CA THR A 83 -4.65 -4.64 -0.67
C THR A 83 -3.15 -4.44 -0.62
N ARG A 84 -2.43 -4.97 -1.60
CA ARG A 84 -1.00 -4.70 -1.81
C ARG A 84 -0.84 -3.51 -2.74
N VAL A 85 0.07 -2.60 -2.41
CA VAL A 85 0.65 -1.63 -3.35
C VAL A 85 2.14 -1.87 -3.41
N SER A 86 2.68 -2.21 -4.58
CA SER A 86 4.12 -2.34 -4.80
C SER A 86 4.58 -1.36 -5.87
N VAL A 87 5.80 -0.84 -5.69
CA VAL A 87 6.41 0.17 -6.56
C VAL A 87 7.84 -0.23 -6.88
N VAL A 88 8.15 -0.36 -8.17
CA VAL A 88 9.54 -0.44 -8.65
C VAL A 88 10.15 0.96 -8.55
N LEU A 89 11.16 1.13 -7.68
CA LEU A 89 11.79 2.44 -7.46
C LEU A 89 13.00 2.57 -8.40
N ASP A 90 12.80 3.30 -9.49
CA ASP A 90 13.86 3.61 -10.45
C ASP A 90 14.84 4.68 -9.92
N THR A 91 15.87 4.98 -10.73
CA THR A 91 16.91 5.95 -10.38
C THR A 91 16.33 7.30 -9.96
N ASP A 92 15.39 7.83 -10.75
CA ASP A 92 14.81 9.14 -10.52
C ASP A 92 13.83 9.16 -9.34
N THR A 93 13.05 8.11 -9.13
CA THR A 93 12.18 8.00 -7.95
C THR A 93 13.01 8.03 -6.67
N VAL A 94 14.12 7.30 -6.63
CA VAL A 94 15.04 7.30 -5.49
C VAL A 94 15.71 8.66 -5.33
N ILE A 95 16.26 9.26 -6.39
CA ILE A 95 16.90 10.59 -6.32
C ILE A 95 15.94 11.66 -5.82
N ASN A 96 14.70 11.67 -6.32
CA ASN A 96 13.71 12.70 -6.00
C ASN A 96 13.10 12.55 -4.60
N TYR A 97 13.19 11.37 -3.98
CA TYR A 97 12.51 11.08 -2.72
C TYR A 97 12.86 12.07 -1.59
N ILE A 98 14.13 12.41 -1.39
CA ILE A 98 14.54 13.37 -0.34
C ILE A 98 14.00 14.79 -0.61
N PHE A 99 13.98 15.23 -1.87
CA PHE A 99 13.44 16.53 -2.26
C PHE A 99 11.93 16.58 -2.08
N ASP A 100 11.23 15.47 -2.37
CA ASP A 100 9.80 15.30 -2.14
C ASP A 100 9.45 15.45 -0.64
N LEU A 101 10.22 14.82 0.25
CA LEU A 101 10.04 14.95 1.70
C LEU A 101 10.27 16.39 2.17
N VAL A 102 11.35 17.02 1.74
CA VAL A 102 11.69 18.39 2.15
C VAL A 102 10.66 19.40 1.61
N LYS A 103 10.21 19.26 0.36
CA LYS A 103 9.15 20.10 -0.21
C LYS A 103 7.85 19.91 0.56
N ARG A 104 7.46 18.67 0.89
CA ARG A 104 6.30 18.39 1.76
C ARG A 104 6.39 19.09 3.10
N ALA A 105 7.52 18.98 3.80
CA ALA A 105 7.73 19.65 5.07
C ALA A 105 7.57 21.18 4.95
N LYS A 106 8.22 21.78 3.93
CA LYS A 106 8.14 23.23 3.65
C LYS A 106 6.69 23.68 3.41
N ILE A 107 5.95 22.96 2.56
CA ILE A 107 4.54 23.28 2.25
C ILE A 107 3.66 23.10 3.48
N TYR A 108 3.82 22.02 4.26
CA TYR A 108 3.07 21.83 5.50
C TYR A 108 3.31 22.96 6.51
N GLN A 109 4.55 23.42 6.66
CA GLN A 109 4.85 24.58 7.49
C GLN A 109 4.24 25.86 6.92
N GLU A 110 4.31 26.09 5.61
CA GLU A 110 3.73 27.28 4.96
C GLU A 110 2.22 27.38 5.23
N VAL A 111 1.50 26.27 5.02
CA VAL A 111 0.04 26.24 5.10
C VAL A 111 -0.50 26.11 6.52
N THR A 112 0.30 25.64 7.49
CA THR A 112 -0.17 25.42 8.88
C THR A 112 0.37 26.40 9.92
N ASN A 113 1.50 27.06 9.67
CA ASN A 113 2.13 27.93 10.67
C ASN A 113 1.32 29.22 10.88
N SER A 114 0.73 29.35 12.08
CA SER A 114 -0.12 30.49 12.47
C SER A 114 0.61 31.84 12.53
N SER A 115 1.95 31.84 12.57
CA SER A 115 2.77 33.05 12.53
C SER A 115 2.99 33.59 11.10
N ASN A 116 2.67 32.81 10.07
CA ASN A 116 2.64 33.31 8.70
C ASN A 116 1.56 34.38 8.57
N ARG A 117 1.78 35.42 7.76
CA ARG A 117 0.78 36.49 7.55
C ARG A 117 -0.52 36.00 6.91
N ARG A 118 -0.51 34.76 6.40
CA ARG A 118 -1.49 34.14 5.52
C ARG A 118 -1.50 32.61 5.75
N PRO A 119 -1.87 32.10 6.94
CA PRO A 119 -1.98 30.66 7.14
C PRO A 119 -3.27 30.16 6.49
N MET A 120 -3.21 29.00 5.83
CA MET A 120 -4.37 28.39 5.19
C MET A 120 -5.16 27.50 6.15
N LEU A 121 -4.43 26.78 7.01
CA LEU A 121 -4.94 25.70 7.84
C LEU A 121 -4.53 25.89 9.30
N ALA A 122 -5.43 25.63 10.23
CA ALA A 122 -5.15 25.53 11.65
C ALA A 122 -5.14 24.05 12.04
N THR A 123 -3.99 23.54 12.47
CA THR A 123 -3.87 22.18 13.02
C THR A 123 -4.51 22.10 14.40
N PHE A 124 -4.95 20.90 14.81
CA PHE A 124 -5.52 20.69 16.16
C PHE A 124 -4.47 20.64 17.30
N SER A 125 -3.24 21.03 17.02
CA SER A 125 -2.05 20.88 17.88
C SER A 125 -2.11 21.63 19.21
N ASP A 126 -2.99 22.63 19.35
CA ASP A 126 -3.11 23.44 20.57
C ASP A 126 -3.97 22.76 21.66
N LYS A 127 -4.49 21.55 21.40
CA LYS A 127 -5.25 20.76 22.36
C LYS A 127 -4.50 19.45 22.59
N ALA A 128 -4.13 19.18 23.83
CA ALA A 128 -3.35 18.02 24.28
C ALA A 128 -3.92 16.63 23.89
N SER A 129 -4.98 16.56 23.10
CA SER A 129 -5.67 15.33 22.69
C SER A 129 -5.27 14.77 21.32
N TYR A 130 -4.57 15.53 20.49
CA TYR A 130 -4.05 15.03 19.22
C TYR A 130 -2.53 15.13 19.16
N LEU A 131 -1.86 14.06 18.73
CA LEU A 131 -0.46 14.14 18.34
C LEU A 131 -0.34 15.14 17.18
N ASN A 132 0.52 16.15 17.34
CA ASN A 132 0.85 17.06 16.26
C ASN A 132 1.75 16.32 15.26
N GLN A 133 1.12 15.63 14.31
CA GLN A 133 1.82 14.77 13.36
C GLN A 133 2.62 15.54 12.32
N VAL A 134 2.24 16.78 12.01
CA VAL A 134 3.08 17.67 11.17
C VAL A 134 4.38 18.02 11.86
N GLU A 135 4.32 18.39 13.15
CA GLU A 135 5.52 18.68 13.92
C GLU A 135 6.39 17.43 14.09
N ALA A 136 5.77 16.29 14.39
CA ALA A 136 6.47 15.00 14.45
C ALA A 136 7.15 14.67 13.11
N TYR A 137 6.48 14.87 11.97
CA TYR A 137 7.06 14.68 10.65
C TYR A 137 8.28 15.58 10.43
N TYR A 138 8.19 16.87 10.82
CA TYR A 138 9.30 17.81 10.72
C TYR A 138 10.47 17.42 11.62
N GLU A 139 10.23 17.09 12.89
CA GLU A 139 11.28 16.70 13.83
C GLU A 139 11.94 15.37 13.44
N VAL A 140 11.20 14.41 12.87
CA VAL A 140 11.80 13.19 12.30
C VAL A 140 12.78 13.52 11.19
N LEU A 141 12.42 14.41 10.26
CA LEU A 141 13.32 14.80 9.18
C LEU A 141 14.51 15.62 9.70
N LYS A 142 14.27 16.58 10.59
CA LYS A 142 15.30 17.47 11.15
C LYS A 142 16.37 16.71 11.95
N ASN A 143 15.97 15.67 12.66
CA ASN A 143 16.87 14.86 13.49
C ASN A 143 17.36 13.60 12.76
N ASP A 144 17.03 13.39 11.48
CA ASP A 144 17.59 12.28 10.70
C ASP A 144 19.11 12.49 10.54
N PRO A 145 19.95 11.45 10.74
CA PRO A 145 21.40 11.57 10.67
C PRO A 145 21.96 12.09 9.35
N ALA A 146 21.22 11.98 8.24
CA ALA A 146 21.64 12.50 6.95
C ALA A 146 21.34 13.98 6.74
N ASP A 147 20.69 14.65 7.71
CA ASP A 147 20.27 16.05 7.64
C ASP A 147 19.58 16.37 6.29
N PRO A 148 18.37 15.83 6.04
CA PRO A 148 17.66 16.03 4.78
C PRO A 148 17.53 17.48 4.35
N PHE A 149 17.25 18.39 5.29
CA PHE A 149 17.12 19.82 5.01
C PHE A 149 18.44 20.44 4.57
N GLY A 150 19.53 20.23 5.32
CA GLY A 150 20.84 20.75 4.95
C GLY A 150 21.39 20.07 3.69
N PHE A 151 21.16 18.77 3.50
CA PHE A 151 21.55 18.06 2.29
C PHE A 151 20.87 18.65 1.05
N VAL A 152 19.55 18.80 1.06
CA VAL A 152 18.81 19.41 -0.06
C VAL A 152 19.32 20.83 -0.34
N ALA A 153 19.56 21.65 0.70
CA ALA A 153 20.09 23.00 0.52
C ALA A 153 21.48 23.00 -0.15
N ARG A 154 22.39 22.09 0.24
CA ARG A 154 23.70 21.96 -0.39
C ARG A 154 23.62 21.54 -1.86
N VAL A 155 22.69 20.65 -2.21
CA VAL A 155 22.45 20.26 -3.61
C VAL A 155 21.87 21.44 -4.40
N GLU A 156 20.86 22.14 -3.86
CA GLU A 156 20.23 23.31 -4.49
C GLU A 156 21.26 24.45 -4.72
N ASN A 157 22.23 24.61 -3.82
CA ASN A 157 23.33 25.58 -3.94
C ASN A 157 24.47 25.12 -4.86
N GLY A 158 24.42 23.90 -5.40
CA GLY A 158 25.47 23.35 -6.26
C GLY A 158 26.73 22.88 -5.54
N GLU A 159 26.70 22.76 -4.20
CA GLU A 159 27.81 22.20 -3.42
C GLU A 159 27.94 20.68 -3.61
N ILE A 160 26.81 20.01 -3.87
CA ILE A 160 26.75 18.58 -4.20
C ILE A 160 26.10 18.44 -5.57
N THR A 161 26.84 17.92 -6.55
CA THR A 161 26.37 17.73 -7.93
C THR A 161 26.40 16.27 -8.40
N SER A 162 27.02 15.36 -7.63
CA SER A 162 27.09 13.94 -7.98
C SER A 162 25.71 13.29 -7.82
N LYS A 163 25.20 12.71 -8.91
CA LYS A 163 23.96 11.91 -8.89
C LYS A 163 24.11 10.68 -8.00
N GLU A 164 25.30 10.10 -7.95
CA GLU A 164 25.62 8.94 -7.12
C GLU A 164 25.49 9.29 -5.63
N GLU A 165 26.06 10.42 -5.21
CA GLU A 165 25.94 10.88 -3.83
C GLU A 165 24.48 11.15 -3.43
N ILE A 166 23.73 11.83 -4.31
CA ILE A 166 22.31 12.12 -4.10
C ILE A 166 21.50 10.82 -3.98
N TYR A 167 21.68 9.88 -4.91
CA TYR A 167 21.01 8.58 -4.88
C TYR A 167 21.31 7.83 -3.59
N ARG A 168 22.59 7.72 -3.21
CA ARG A 168 23.02 6.99 -2.00
C ARG A 168 22.40 7.55 -0.74
N ILE A 169 22.42 8.88 -0.57
CA ILE A 169 21.84 9.54 0.61
C ILE A 169 20.33 9.40 0.62
N SER A 170 19.67 9.67 -0.53
CA SER A 170 18.21 9.59 -0.63
C SER A 170 17.69 8.16 -0.39
N LYS A 171 18.35 7.14 -0.96
CA LYS A 171 18.03 5.71 -0.70
C LYS A 171 18.17 5.35 0.78
N SER A 172 19.25 5.81 1.42
CA SER A 172 19.48 5.54 2.84
C SER A 172 18.39 6.15 3.73
N ILE A 173 17.91 7.36 3.40
CA ILE A 173 16.77 7.98 4.11
C ILE A 173 15.48 7.22 3.80
N LEU A 174 15.26 6.79 2.55
CA LEU A 174 14.09 6.01 2.14
C LEU A 174 13.94 4.73 2.96
N GLU A 175 15.03 3.96 3.09
CA GLU A 175 15.08 2.74 3.89
C GLU A 175 14.87 2.99 5.39
N ARG A 176 15.50 4.03 5.96
CA ARG A 176 15.34 4.37 7.37
C ARG A 176 13.91 4.77 7.73
N LEU A 177 13.27 5.58 6.89
CA LEU A 177 11.95 6.15 7.17
C LEU A 177 10.79 5.19 6.84
N ASN A 178 11.07 4.12 6.08
CA ASN A 178 10.10 3.09 5.71
C ASN A 178 10.63 1.68 6.05
N PRO A 179 10.92 1.40 7.33
CA PRO A 179 11.45 0.11 7.74
C PRO A 179 10.47 -1.00 7.33
N THR A 180 11.01 -2.18 6.98
CA THR A 180 10.31 -3.38 6.49
C THR A 180 9.56 -3.25 5.17
N ARG A 181 9.40 -2.04 4.64
CA ARG A 181 8.60 -1.75 3.44
C ARG A 181 9.42 -1.42 2.21
N VAL A 182 10.70 -1.08 2.40
CA VAL A 182 11.68 -0.92 1.31
C VAL A 182 12.57 -2.15 1.28
N ARG A 183 12.61 -2.82 0.13
CA ARG A 183 13.34 -4.08 -0.06
C ARG A 183 14.31 -3.93 -1.22
N ASN A 184 15.58 -4.27 -0.99
CA ASN A 184 16.58 -4.27 -2.04
C ASN A 184 16.55 -5.61 -2.74
N LEU A 185 15.81 -5.69 -3.83
CA LEU A 185 15.68 -6.92 -4.59
C LEU A 185 16.96 -7.17 -5.37
N ASN A 186 17.36 -8.44 -5.40
CA ASN A 186 18.45 -8.93 -6.23
C ASN A 186 18.09 -10.33 -6.74
N LEU A 187 17.17 -10.37 -7.69
CA LEU A 187 16.57 -11.60 -8.19
C LEU A 187 17.55 -12.28 -9.15
N ASN A 188 17.86 -13.55 -8.90
CA ASN A 188 18.58 -14.39 -9.86
C ASN A 188 17.58 -14.86 -10.93
N LEU A 189 17.54 -14.15 -12.05
CA LEU A 189 16.61 -14.44 -13.13
C LEU A 189 16.89 -15.77 -13.81
N THR A 190 18.14 -16.25 -13.83
CA THR A 190 18.44 -17.59 -14.34
C THR A 190 17.65 -18.65 -13.54
N ASN A 191 17.63 -18.55 -12.20
CA ASN A 191 16.85 -19.44 -11.34
C ASN A 191 15.33 -19.25 -11.54
N GLU A 192 14.86 -18.00 -11.61
CA GLU A 192 13.45 -17.70 -11.85
C GLU A 192 12.96 -18.27 -13.19
N PHE A 193 13.75 -18.13 -14.27
CA PHE A 193 13.40 -18.69 -15.57
C PHE A 193 13.42 -20.21 -15.57
N HIS A 194 14.34 -20.87 -14.84
CA HIS A 194 14.31 -22.33 -14.71
C HIS A 194 13.09 -22.82 -13.91
N ARG A 195 12.67 -22.07 -12.88
CA ARG A 195 11.42 -22.34 -12.17
C ARG A 195 10.22 -22.17 -13.09
N TRP A 196 10.16 -21.05 -13.82
CA TRP A 196 9.11 -20.76 -14.81
C TRP A 196 9.04 -21.84 -15.90
N LYS A 197 10.18 -22.26 -16.47
CA LYS A 197 10.30 -23.38 -17.40
C LYS A 197 9.62 -24.63 -16.86
N SER A 198 9.88 -24.97 -15.60
CA SER A 198 9.36 -26.19 -14.97
C SER A 198 7.84 -26.12 -14.82
N ILE A 199 7.30 -24.97 -14.41
CA ILE A 199 5.86 -24.71 -14.33
C ILE A 199 5.23 -24.83 -15.72
N MET A 200 5.74 -24.13 -16.72
CA MET A 200 5.14 -24.08 -18.04
C MET A 200 5.19 -25.42 -18.77
N LEU A 201 6.33 -26.12 -18.76
CA LEU A 201 6.44 -27.43 -19.40
C LEU A 201 5.53 -28.48 -18.74
N SER A 202 5.36 -28.42 -17.41
CA SER A 202 4.39 -29.28 -16.72
C SER A 202 2.95 -29.01 -17.14
N ARG A 203 2.59 -27.74 -17.40
CA ARG A 203 1.24 -27.35 -17.84
C ARG A 203 0.96 -27.74 -19.28
N ILE A 204 1.93 -27.59 -20.17
CA ILE A 204 1.81 -27.94 -21.59
C ILE A 204 1.66 -29.47 -21.79
N GLY A 205 2.16 -30.28 -20.85
CA GLY A 205 1.89 -31.73 -20.86
C GLY A 205 2.46 -32.48 -22.07
N GLY A 206 3.44 -31.92 -22.76
CA GLY A 206 4.09 -32.51 -23.95
C GLY A 206 3.47 -32.14 -25.29
N GLU A 207 2.36 -31.40 -25.30
CA GLU A 207 1.72 -30.87 -26.51
C GLU A 207 2.67 -29.98 -27.35
N ASP A 208 2.25 -29.72 -28.59
CA ASP A 208 2.85 -28.65 -29.40
C ASP A 208 2.54 -27.29 -28.76
N ILE A 209 3.58 -26.50 -28.48
CA ILE A 209 3.48 -25.28 -27.67
C ILE A 209 2.60 -24.23 -28.36
N ALA A 210 2.73 -24.08 -29.69
CA ALA A 210 1.92 -23.14 -30.44
C ALA A 210 0.43 -23.53 -30.44
N SER A 211 0.14 -24.82 -30.60
CA SER A 211 -1.23 -25.34 -30.58
C SER A 211 -1.87 -25.27 -29.19
N PHE A 212 -1.09 -25.49 -28.13
CA PHE A 212 -1.52 -25.33 -26.75
C PHE A 212 -2.01 -23.91 -26.47
N PHE A 213 -1.20 -22.89 -26.77
CA PHE A 213 -1.60 -21.50 -26.53
C PHE A 213 -2.73 -21.02 -27.43
N ARG A 214 -2.82 -21.53 -28.67
CA ARG A 214 -3.96 -21.24 -29.56
C ARG A 214 -5.28 -21.73 -28.96
N SER A 215 -5.24 -22.88 -28.28
CA SER A 215 -6.43 -23.51 -27.69
C SER A 215 -6.76 -22.98 -26.29
N ASN A 216 -5.74 -22.47 -25.57
CA ASN A 216 -5.84 -21.99 -24.19
C ASN A 216 -5.24 -20.58 -24.07
N PRO A 217 -5.91 -19.54 -24.58
CA PRO A 217 -5.32 -18.21 -24.68
C PRO A 217 -5.17 -17.50 -23.31
N GLU A 218 -5.79 -17.98 -22.24
CA GLU A 218 -5.53 -17.60 -20.84
C GLU A 218 -4.17 -18.10 -20.32
N GLU A 219 -3.67 -19.21 -20.86
CA GLU A 219 -2.36 -19.74 -20.49
C GLU A 219 -1.22 -18.85 -21.01
N VAL A 220 -1.46 -18.05 -22.05
CA VAL A 220 -0.51 -17.02 -22.49
C VAL A 220 -0.32 -15.98 -21.39
N ILE A 221 -1.40 -15.51 -20.77
CA ILE A 221 -1.34 -14.53 -19.66
C ILE A 221 -0.60 -15.14 -18.46
N ILE A 222 -0.97 -16.37 -18.08
CA ILE A 222 -0.28 -17.09 -17.00
C ILE A 222 1.21 -17.21 -17.30
N ALA A 223 1.58 -17.58 -18.54
CA ALA A 223 2.98 -17.72 -18.94
C ALA A 223 3.75 -16.40 -18.80
N LEU A 224 3.19 -15.28 -19.27
CA LEU A 224 3.82 -13.97 -19.18
C LEU A 224 3.94 -13.49 -17.73
N ASP A 225 2.86 -13.58 -16.95
CA ASP A 225 2.83 -13.05 -15.57
C ASP A 225 3.65 -13.86 -14.57
N THR A 226 3.93 -15.12 -14.89
CA THR A 226 4.76 -16.00 -14.05
C THR A 226 6.23 -16.02 -14.48
N LEU A 227 6.62 -15.29 -15.54
CA LEU A 227 8.00 -15.22 -16.02
C LEU A 227 8.95 -14.63 -14.96
N VAL A 228 8.51 -13.57 -14.30
CA VAL A 228 9.07 -13.08 -13.03
C VAL A 228 7.89 -12.88 -12.09
N TRP A 229 7.66 -13.88 -11.26
CA TRP A 229 6.40 -14.05 -10.53
C TRP A 229 5.98 -12.78 -9.80
N GLY A 230 4.80 -12.24 -10.12
CA GLY A 230 4.19 -11.05 -9.52
C GLY A 230 4.86 -9.69 -9.83
N ARG A 231 5.86 -9.66 -10.70
CA ARG A 231 6.58 -8.44 -11.14
C ARG A 231 6.35 -8.06 -12.60
N VAL A 232 5.84 -8.96 -13.45
CA VAL A 232 5.48 -8.62 -14.85
C VAL A 232 4.16 -7.85 -14.89
N ASN A 233 3.04 -8.51 -14.56
CA ASN A 233 1.68 -7.96 -14.56
C ASN A 233 1.28 -7.37 -15.92
N PHE A 234 1.23 -8.23 -16.93
CA PHE A 234 0.90 -7.92 -18.31
C PHE A 234 -0.58 -7.53 -18.46
N THR A 235 -0.84 -6.31 -18.91
CA THR A 235 -2.19 -5.73 -18.97
C THR A 235 -2.73 -5.52 -20.38
N ALA A 236 -1.90 -5.67 -21.40
CA ALA A 236 -2.26 -5.49 -22.81
C ALA A 236 -2.79 -6.78 -23.45
N GLU A 237 -3.29 -6.68 -24.67
CA GLU A 237 -3.49 -7.86 -25.53
C GLU A 237 -2.12 -8.32 -26.08
N PRO A 238 -1.72 -9.60 -25.92
CA PRO A 238 -0.46 -10.08 -26.46
C PRO A 238 -0.43 -9.95 -27.99
N SER A 239 0.60 -9.32 -28.54
CA SER A 239 0.78 -9.26 -30.00
C SER A 239 1.17 -10.63 -30.57
N ALA A 240 1.00 -10.81 -31.89
CA ALA A 240 1.42 -12.03 -32.56
C ALA A 240 2.93 -12.29 -32.41
N GLU A 241 3.74 -11.23 -32.41
CA GLU A 241 5.18 -11.26 -32.20
C GLU A 241 5.52 -11.69 -30.77
N LEU A 242 4.83 -11.16 -29.76
CA LEU A 242 5.04 -11.56 -28.37
C LEU A 242 4.68 -13.04 -28.15
N ILE A 243 3.58 -13.51 -28.72
CA ILE A 243 3.19 -14.93 -28.66
C ILE A 243 4.24 -15.80 -29.38
N ALA A 244 4.74 -15.36 -30.53
CA ALA A 244 5.80 -16.08 -31.26
C ALA A 244 7.10 -16.17 -30.43
N GLU A 245 7.48 -15.10 -29.75
CA GLU A 245 8.66 -15.07 -28.86
C GLU A 245 8.46 -16.00 -27.65
N LEU A 246 7.27 -16.00 -27.05
CA LEU A 246 6.91 -16.93 -25.96
C LEU A 246 7.03 -18.40 -26.41
N VAL A 247 6.46 -18.72 -27.58
CA VAL A 247 6.54 -20.07 -28.17
C VAL A 247 7.98 -20.46 -28.46
N SER A 248 8.76 -19.56 -29.06
CA SER A 248 10.19 -19.77 -29.35
C SER A 248 11.00 -20.04 -28.08
N THR A 249 10.81 -19.21 -27.05
CA THR A 249 11.44 -19.34 -25.74
C THR A 249 11.18 -20.72 -25.13
N LEU A 250 9.92 -21.16 -25.09
CA LEU A 250 9.55 -22.45 -24.52
C LEU A 250 10.01 -23.64 -25.38
N ASN A 251 10.16 -23.48 -26.70
CA ASN A 251 10.81 -24.50 -27.54
C ASN A 251 12.29 -24.67 -27.19
N TYR A 252 13.06 -23.58 -26.97
CA TYR A 252 14.42 -23.70 -26.45
C TYR A 252 14.47 -24.43 -25.10
N ALA A 253 13.49 -24.16 -24.24
CA ALA A 253 13.33 -24.83 -22.96
C ALA A 253 13.10 -26.35 -23.13
N LYS A 254 12.18 -26.74 -24.03
CA LYS A 254 11.83 -28.13 -24.33
C LYS A 254 13.01 -28.91 -24.91
N ASP A 255 13.81 -28.27 -25.76
CA ASP A 255 14.97 -28.88 -26.44
C ASP A 255 16.23 -28.95 -25.55
N SER A 256 16.13 -28.59 -24.26
CA SER A 256 17.28 -28.54 -23.33
C SER A 256 18.42 -27.61 -23.79
N ARG A 257 18.10 -26.52 -24.50
CA ARG A 257 19.06 -25.51 -24.97
C ARG A 257 19.16 -24.36 -23.97
N ASP A 258 19.61 -24.66 -22.75
CA ASP A 258 19.48 -23.76 -21.60
C ASP A 258 20.12 -22.37 -21.78
N GLY A 259 21.27 -22.27 -22.44
CA GLY A 259 21.90 -20.97 -22.73
C GLY A 259 21.06 -20.09 -23.67
N LEU A 260 20.45 -20.68 -24.72
CA LEU A 260 19.56 -19.96 -25.64
C LEU A 260 18.21 -19.65 -24.98
N PHE A 261 17.73 -20.56 -24.13
CA PHE A 261 16.51 -20.38 -23.37
C PHE A 261 16.57 -19.14 -22.48
N VAL A 262 17.64 -18.96 -21.68
CA VAL A 262 17.75 -17.79 -20.79
C VAL A 262 17.80 -16.50 -21.59
N VAL A 263 18.57 -16.45 -22.69
CA VAL A 263 18.61 -15.25 -23.56
C VAL A 263 17.24 -14.93 -24.14
N SER A 264 16.51 -15.92 -24.64
CA SER A 264 15.14 -15.74 -25.17
C SER A 264 14.17 -15.31 -24.05
N ALA A 265 14.30 -15.85 -22.84
CA ALA A 265 13.48 -15.47 -21.69
C ALA A 265 13.73 -14.02 -21.23
N VAL A 266 14.97 -13.53 -21.32
CA VAL A 266 15.29 -12.11 -21.09
C VAL A 266 14.62 -11.23 -22.14
N ASN A 267 14.70 -11.59 -23.42
CA ASN A 267 14.03 -10.85 -24.49
C ASN A 267 12.52 -10.84 -24.32
N LEU A 268 11.94 -12.00 -23.96
CA LEU A 268 10.52 -12.13 -23.66
C LEU A 268 10.12 -11.24 -22.47
N LEU A 269 10.94 -11.18 -21.42
CA LEU A 269 10.71 -10.29 -20.28
C LEU A 269 10.69 -8.83 -20.71
N SER A 270 11.72 -8.38 -21.44
CA SER A 270 11.78 -7.01 -21.97
C SER A 270 10.59 -6.68 -22.86
N PHE A 271 10.14 -7.62 -23.70
CA PHE A 271 8.97 -7.41 -24.55
C PHE A 271 7.68 -7.32 -23.71
N ALA A 272 7.52 -8.18 -22.70
CA ALA A 272 6.34 -8.19 -21.84
C ALA A 272 6.26 -6.96 -20.92
N THR A 273 7.40 -6.39 -20.50
CA THR A 273 7.45 -5.30 -19.52
C THR A 273 7.78 -3.93 -20.10
N GLY A 274 8.20 -3.86 -21.38
CA GLY A 274 8.73 -2.65 -21.98
C GLY A 274 9.85 -2.04 -21.12
N ASP A 275 9.78 -0.72 -20.93
CA ASP A 275 10.81 0.06 -20.22
C ASP A 275 10.68 0.00 -18.69
N LYS A 276 9.80 -0.85 -18.15
CA LYS A 276 9.56 -0.97 -16.70
C LYS A 276 10.85 -1.18 -15.90
N PHE A 277 11.78 -1.98 -16.45
CA PHE A 277 13.08 -2.31 -15.86
C PHE A 277 14.27 -1.70 -16.60
N ASP A 278 14.03 -0.79 -17.55
CA ASP A 278 15.10 -0.06 -18.25
C ASP A 278 15.49 1.18 -17.44
N PHE A 279 16.31 0.97 -16.43
CA PHE A 279 16.89 2.04 -15.61
C PHE A 279 18.18 1.56 -14.93
N GLN A 280 18.89 2.49 -14.30
CA GLN A 280 20.12 2.20 -13.57
C GLN A 280 19.87 2.09 -12.06
N VAL A 281 20.64 1.23 -11.41
CA VAL A 281 20.69 1.09 -9.96
C VAL A 281 22.12 1.16 -9.48
N MET A 282 22.29 1.55 -8.23
CA MET A 282 23.61 1.57 -7.61
C MET A 282 23.99 0.20 -7.08
N ASN A 283 25.15 -0.30 -7.49
CA ASN A 283 25.75 -1.51 -6.92
C ASN A 283 26.47 -1.22 -5.59
N ASP A 284 26.99 -2.27 -4.94
CA ASP A 284 27.70 -2.16 -3.66
C ASP A 284 29.01 -1.35 -3.76
N GLN A 285 29.57 -1.19 -4.96
CA GLN A 285 30.74 -0.36 -5.25
C GLN A 285 30.38 1.12 -5.45
N GLY A 286 29.11 1.49 -5.35
CA GLY A 286 28.64 2.87 -5.52
C GLY A 286 28.54 3.33 -6.99
N GLN A 287 28.53 2.40 -7.93
CA GLN A 287 28.46 2.68 -9.37
C GLN A 287 27.06 2.40 -9.92
N PHE A 288 26.59 3.24 -10.84
CA PHE A 288 25.39 2.95 -11.60
C PHE A 288 25.64 1.81 -12.59
N VAL A 289 24.76 0.81 -12.52
CA VAL A 289 24.71 -0.33 -13.42
C VAL A 289 23.26 -0.54 -13.87
N PRO A 290 22.99 -1.21 -15.01
CA PRO A 290 21.63 -1.56 -15.37
C PRO A 290 20.92 -2.34 -14.25
N ALA A 291 19.62 -2.11 -14.08
CA ALA A 291 18.79 -2.89 -13.16
C ALA A 291 18.71 -4.35 -13.60
N LEU A 292 18.49 -4.57 -14.91
CA LEU A 292 18.55 -5.86 -15.58
C LEU A 292 19.97 -6.12 -16.14
N ARG A 293 20.70 -7.07 -15.55
CA ARG A 293 22.07 -7.43 -15.95
C ARG A 293 22.11 -8.88 -16.37
N CYS A 294 22.14 -9.14 -17.68
CA CYS A 294 22.08 -10.49 -18.23
C CYS A 294 23.07 -10.70 -19.39
N GLU A 295 24.25 -10.08 -19.30
CA GLU A 295 25.33 -10.24 -20.28
C GLU A 295 25.87 -11.68 -20.33
N ASP A 296 25.85 -12.38 -19.19
CA ASP A 296 26.10 -13.81 -19.08
C ASP A 296 24.80 -14.54 -18.69
N PRO A 297 24.29 -15.49 -19.50
CA PRO A 297 23.11 -16.28 -19.19
C PRO A 297 23.17 -17.06 -17.86
N ASN A 298 24.37 -17.34 -17.35
CA ASN A 298 24.55 -18.01 -16.06
C ASN A 298 24.55 -17.03 -14.87
N ASN A 299 24.60 -15.73 -15.15
CA ASN A 299 24.71 -14.65 -14.19
C ASN A 299 23.74 -13.51 -14.56
N CYS A 300 22.46 -13.86 -14.72
CA CYS A 300 21.39 -12.93 -15.09
C CYS A 300 20.63 -12.47 -13.85
N PHE A 301 20.65 -11.16 -13.56
CA PHE A 301 20.09 -10.57 -12.36
C PHE A 301 19.18 -9.38 -12.67
N LEU A 302 18.12 -9.26 -11.87
CA LEU A 302 17.30 -8.04 -11.79
C LEU A 302 17.41 -7.48 -10.38
N SER A 303 18.01 -6.29 -10.25
CA SER A 303 18.18 -5.63 -8.96
C SER A 303 17.56 -4.25 -8.95
N TYR A 304 16.79 -3.93 -7.91
CA TYR A 304 16.23 -2.61 -7.68
C TYR A 304 15.64 -2.51 -6.25
N PRO A 305 15.55 -1.30 -5.68
CA PRO A 305 14.75 -1.09 -4.49
C PRO A 305 13.25 -1.13 -4.83
N GLU A 306 12.48 -1.92 -4.08
CA GLU A 306 11.02 -1.98 -4.17
C GLU A 306 10.41 -1.39 -2.91
N PHE A 307 9.37 -0.56 -3.06
CA PHE A 307 8.52 -0.18 -1.94
C PHE A 307 7.24 -1.01 -1.99
N THR A 308 6.93 -1.73 -0.91
CA THR A 308 5.72 -2.53 -0.79
C THR A 308 4.92 -2.18 0.46
N ALA A 309 3.62 -1.99 0.26
CA ALA A 309 2.63 -1.66 1.28
C ALA A 309 1.52 -2.72 1.28
N ILE A 310 1.09 -3.17 2.47
CA ILE A 310 -0.05 -4.09 2.59
C ILE A 310 -1.07 -3.46 3.54
N TYR A 311 -2.27 -3.21 3.00
CA TYR A 311 -3.35 -2.53 3.70
C TYR A 311 -4.47 -3.49 4.09
N PRO A 312 -4.94 -3.46 5.36
CA PRO A 312 -6.18 -4.13 5.73
C PRO A 312 -7.35 -3.49 4.98
N THR A 313 -8.17 -4.31 4.33
CA THR A 313 -9.19 -3.84 3.40
C THR A 313 -10.58 -4.38 3.75
N GLY A 314 -11.49 -3.47 4.06
CA GLY A 314 -12.91 -3.77 4.08
C GLY A 314 -13.46 -3.90 2.66
N SER A 315 -14.27 -4.92 2.38
CA SER A 315 -14.84 -5.22 1.07
C SER A 315 -16.37 -5.23 1.07
N PHE A 316 -16.94 -5.83 0.02
CA PHE A 316 -18.36 -5.96 -0.22
C PHE A 316 -19.09 -6.67 0.93
N LYS A 317 -20.29 -6.19 1.27
CA LYS A 317 -21.22 -6.80 2.25
C LYS A 317 -21.88 -8.08 1.71
N GLY A 318 -21.09 -8.95 1.11
CA GLY A 318 -21.53 -10.23 0.58
C GLY A 318 -20.51 -11.32 0.86
N SER A 319 -20.95 -12.56 0.72
CA SER A 319 -20.12 -13.74 0.84
C SER A 319 -20.09 -14.53 -0.46
N THR A 320 -19.11 -15.42 -0.55
CA THR A 320 -19.05 -16.49 -1.54
C THR A 320 -18.55 -17.76 -0.86
N SER A 321 -18.55 -18.88 -1.56
CA SER A 321 -17.95 -20.13 -1.09
C SER A 321 -16.60 -20.35 -1.76
N ASP A 322 -15.62 -20.89 -1.04
CA ASP A 322 -14.37 -21.38 -1.65
C ASP A 322 -14.51 -22.84 -2.16
N LYS A 323 -13.42 -23.39 -2.72
CA LYS A 323 -13.36 -24.78 -3.21
C LYS A 323 -13.65 -25.84 -2.12
N PHE A 324 -13.49 -25.48 -0.85
CA PHE A 324 -13.72 -26.34 0.31
C PHE A 324 -15.08 -26.07 0.99
N LYS A 325 -15.93 -25.24 0.36
CA LYS A 325 -17.26 -24.84 0.86
C LYS A 325 -17.21 -24.01 2.15
N ASN A 326 -16.09 -23.35 2.44
CA ASN A 326 -16.02 -22.31 3.46
C ASN A 326 -16.75 -21.06 2.97
N THR A 327 -17.52 -20.41 3.84
CA THR A 327 -18.10 -19.10 3.56
C THR A 327 -17.03 -18.02 3.76
N ILE A 328 -16.63 -17.35 2.68
CA ILE A 328 -15.61 -16.30 2.70
C ILE A 328 -16.18 -14.97 2.21
N ASN A 329 -15.41 -13.90 2.35
CA ASN A 329 -15.79 -12.56 1.88
C ASN A 329 -15.76 -12.47 0.36
N LYS A 330 -16.75 -11.78 -0.21
CA LYS A 330 -16.81 -11.50 -1.64
C LYS A 330 -16.18 -10.14 -1.96
N PHE A 331 -15.58 -10.01 -3.13
CA PHE A 331 -15.15 -8.75 -3.72
C PHE A 331 -16.17 -8.28 -4.75
N ALA A 332 -16.45 -6.97 -4.76
CA ALA A 332 -17.43 -6.39 -5.67
C ALA A 332 -16.89 -6.24 -7.11
N THR A 333 -15.57 -6.12 -7.24
CA THR A 333 -14.90 -5.70 -8.47
C THR A 333 -13.65 -6.56 -8.72
N PRO A 334 -13.77 -7.89 -8.92
CA PRO A 334 -12.65 -8.65 -9.48
C PRO A 334 -12.38 -8.20 -10.93
N GLY A 335 -11.24 -8.59 -11.51
CA GLY A 335 -10.82 -8.23 -12.86
C GLY A 335 -9.76 -7.13 -12.91
N LEU A 336 -9.50 -6.63 -14.13
CA LEU A 336 -8.51 -5.58 -14.38
C LEU A 336 -9.23 -4.24 -14.56
N TRP A 337 -8.79 -3.21 -13.86
CA TRP A 337 -9.38 -1.88 -13.91
C TRP A 337 -8.31 -0.81 -13.85
N ASN A 338 -8.64 0.41 -14.25
CA ASN A 338 -7.81 1.57 -14.04
C ASN A 338 -8.53 2.58 -13.15
N PHE A 339 -7.78 3.50 -12.54
CA PHE A 339 -8.38 4.62 -11.83
C PHE A 339 -9.06 5.59 -12.79
N LEU A 340 -10.14 6.22 -12.34
CA LEU A 340 -11.05 6.99 -13.20
C LEU A 340 -11.18 8.42 -12.70
N SER A 341 -10.97 9.39 -13.60
CA SER A 341 -11.57 10.70 -13.45
C SER A 341 -12.94 10.77 -14.14
N ARG A 342 -13.69 11.82 -13.85
CA ARG A 342 -14.99 12.12 -14.46
C ARG A 342 -15.02 13.59 -14.83
N GLY A 343 -15.89 13.97 -15.76
CA GLY A 343 -16.05 15.39 -16.15
C GLY A 343 -16.39 16.35 -15.00
N TYR A 344 -16.77 15.83 -13.82
CA TYR A 344 -17.08 16.60 -12.62
C TYR A 344 -16.15 16.33 -11.42
N HIS A 345 -15.14 15.46 -11.53
CA HIS A 345 -14.08 15.29 -10.52
C HIS A 345 -12.86 14.51 -11.04
N ASP A 346 -11.68 14.84 -10.54
CA ASP A 346 -10.42 14.11 -10.76
C ASP A 346 -10.44 12.70 -10.13
N VAL A 347 -9.40 11.90 -10.41
CA VAL A 347 -9.16 10.57 -9.85
C VAL A 347 -9.14 10.52 -8.31
N ASP A 348 -8.73 11.59 -7.64
CA ASP A 348 -8.64 11.72 -6.18
C ASP A 348 -9.78 12.57 -5.61
N ASN A 349 -11.00 12.20 -5.99
CA ASN A 349 -12.23 12.91 -5.67
C ASN A 349 -12.43 13.11 -4.15
N ILE A 350 -12.83 14.32 -3.77
CA ILE A 350 -13.30 14.63 -2.41
C ILE A 350 -14.83 14.65 -2.43
N ARG A 351 -15.43 13.70 -1.72
CA ARG A 351 -16.88 13.52 -1.64
C ARG A 351 -17.54 14.69 -0.88
N ASP A 352 -18.76 15.02 -1.27
CA ASP A 352 -19.56 16.05 -0.60
C ASP A 352 -20.23 15.54 0.66
N GLU A 353 -20.41 14.21 0.79
CA GLU A 353 -21.17 13.67 1.89
C GLU A 353 -20.41 13.74 3.22
N PRO A 354 -21.06 14.26 4.27
CA PRO A 354 -20.58 14.32 5.65
C PRO A 354 -19.73 13.16 6.16
N TYR A 355 -20.15 11.93 5.86
CA TYR A 355 -19.64 10.69 6.45
C TYR A 355 -18.58 10.01 5.58
N TYR A 356 -18.29 10.55 4.40
CA TYR A 356 -17.17 10.10 3.56
C TYR A 356 -15.88 10.88 3.82
N GLY A 357 -15.96 11.82 4.77
CA GLY A 357 -14.82 12.61 5.20
C GLY A 357 -14.23 13.47 4.09
N TRP A 358 -13.20 14.19 4.47
CA TRP A 358 -12.43 15.08 3.62
C TRP A 358 -11.13 14.38 3.23
N ALA A 359 -11.28 13.28 2.52
CA ALA A 359 -10.21 12.38 2.12
C ALA A 359 -10.41 11.92 0.67
N PRO A 360 -9.33 11.56 -0.03
CA PRO A 360 -9.42 11.04 -1.39
C PRO A 360 -10.33 9.82 -1.47
N LYS A 361 -11.14 9.78 -2.52
CA LYS A 361 -11.80 8.59 -3.02
C LYS A 361 -11.25 8.33 -4.41
N MET A 362 -10.60 7.20 -4.59
CA MET A 362 -9.98 6.81 -5.85
C MET A 362 -10.82 5.73 -6.53
N ASP A 363 -11.70 6.17 -7.43
CA ASP A 363 -12.60 5.28 -8.15
C ASP A 363 -11.84 4.48 -9.21
N TYR A 364 -12.13 3.19 -9.31
CA TYR A 364 -11.65 2.31 -10.39
C TYR A 364 -12.83 1.70 -11.19
N GLU A 365 -14.08 1.99 -10.79
CA GLU A 365 -15.28 1.53 -11.50
C GLU A 365 -16.26 2.68 -11.72
N ALA A 366 -16.89 2.73 -12.90
CA ALA A 366 -17.88 3.75 -13.26
C ALA A 366 -19.09 3.80 -12.29
N ALA A 367 -19.47 2.66 -11.70
CA ALA A 367 -20.49 2.58 -10.65
C ALA A 367 -20.10 3.30 -9.35
N GLY A 368 -18.87 3.79 -9.24
CA GLY A 368 -18.34 4.52 -8.08
C GLY A 368 -17.68 3.61 -7.05
N ASN A 369 -17.28 2.39 -7.42
CA ASN A 369 -16.41 1.57 -6.58
C ASN A 369 -14.97 2.04 -6.72
N GLY A 370 -14.26 2.05 -5.61
CA GLY A 370 -12.97 2.69 -5.45
C GLY A 370 -12.36 2.40 -4.09
N PHE A 371 -11.12 2.85 -3.88
CA PHE A 371 -10.53 2.94 -2.55
C PHE A 371 -11.05 4.17 -1.82
N HIS A 372 -11.45 3.97 -0.57
CA HIS A 372 -12.14 5.00 0.18
C HIS A 372 -11.92 4.88 1.69
N ASN A 373 -12.19 5.97 2.39
CA ASN A 373 -12.03 6.14 3.83
C ASN A 373 -12.80 5.08 4.63
N PRO A 374 -12.49 4.93 5.94
CA PRO A 374 -13.24 4.07 6.84
C PRO A 374 -14.74 4.36 6.78
N ALA A 375 -15.56 3.31 6.79
CA ALA A 375 -17.01 3.42 6.55
C ALA A 375 -17.87 3.37 7.82
N VAL A 376 -17.29 2.96 8.95
CA VAL A 376 -18.07 2.58 10.13
C VAL A 376 -17.58 3.35 11.35
N ARG A 377 -18.50 4.10 11.94
CA ARG A 377 -18.31 4.86 13.16
C ARG A 377 -18.63 4.00 14.37
N ILE A 378 -17.77 4.04 15.37
CA ILE A 378 -18.02 3.43 16.68
C ILE A 378 -17.96 4.57 17.71
N THR A 379 -18.84 4.54 18.70
CA THR A 379 -18.95 5.58 19.75
C THR A 379 -18.92 5.02 21.17
N SER A 380 -18.97 3.69 21.32
CA SER A 380 -18.89 3.01 22.61
C SER A 380 -17.58 2.24 22.69
N PHE A 381 -16.73 2.60 23.64
CA PHE A 381 -15.44 1.97 23.88
C PHE A 381 -15.31 1.64 25.36
N THR A 382 -14.81 0.45 25.66
CA THR A 382 -14.32 0.13 27.00
C THR A 382 -12.98 0.82 27.23
N SER A 383 -12.57 1.00 28.49
CA SER A 383 -11.24 1.55 28.81
C SER A 383 -10.11 0.69 28.24
N GLU A 384 -10.28 -0.63 28.23
CA GLU A 384 -9.33 -1.59 27.65
C GLU A 384 -9.17 -1.41 26.13
N ILE A 385 -10.27 -1.21 25.39
CA ILE A 385 -10.20 -0.92 23.95
C ILE A 385 -9.49 0.41 23.70
N ARG A 386 -9.74 1.42 24.54
CA ARG A 386 -9.09 2.73 24.40
C ARG A 386 -7.57 2.60 24.58
N GLU A 387 -7.14 1.90 25.61
CA GLU A 387 -5.72 1.64 25.88
C GLU A 387 -5.07 0.87 24.71
N THR A 388 -5.70 -0.23 24.28
CA THR A 388 -5.20 -1.08 23.20
C THR A 388 -5.06 -0.34 21.87
N LEU A 389 -6.01 0.55 21.55
CA LEU A 389 -6.02 1.32 20.31
C LEU A 389 -5.26 2.65 20.40
N GLY A 390 -4.78 3.03 21.58
CA GLY A 390 -4.21 4.36 21.82
C GLY A 390 -5.22 5.50 21.58
N ILE A 391 -6.50 5.28 21.90
CA ILE A 391 -7.56 6.29 21.74
C ILE A 391 -7.57 7.20 22.98
N GLY A 392 -7.35 8.50 22.79
CA GLY A 392 -7.41 9.52 23.83
C GLY A 392 -8.72 9.51 24.62
N SER A 393 -8.67 9.85 25.91
CA SER A 393 -9.84 9.81 26.81
C SER A 393 -10.94 10.80 26.42
N ASP A 394 -10.59 11.90 25.77
CA ASP A 394 -11.51 12.92 25.25
C ASP A 394 -12.05 12.59 23.84
N HIS A 395 -11.53 11.54 23.21
CA HIS A 395 -12.05 11.05 21.94
C HIS A 395 -13.35 10.27 22.16
N SER A 396 -14.42 10.69 21.48
CA SER A 396 -15.75 10.09 21.61
C SER A 396 -16.12 9.20 20.42
N THR A 397 -15.24 9.09 19.44
CA THR A 397 -15.54 8.44 18.17
C THR A 397 -14.30 7.83 17.56
N PHE A 398 -14.48 6.67 16.93
CA PHE A 398 -13.47 5.90 16.24
C PHE A 398 -14.06 5.41 14.92
N TRP A 399 -13.31 5.59 13.85
CA TRP A 399 -13.65 5.10 12.54
C TRP A 399 -12.71 3.97 12.20
N ALA A 400 -13.31 2.79 12.19
CA ALA A 400 -12.61 1.55 11.99
C ALA A 400 -12.84 1.05 10.57
N VAL A 401 -11.85 0.33 10.08
CA VAL A 401 -12.04 -0.67 9.04
C VAL A 401 -11.92 -2.02 9.70
N LYS A 402 -12.80 -2.96 9.39
CA LYS A 402 -12.51 -4.39 9.59
C LYS A 402 -12.14 -5.00 8.25
N ARG A 403 -11.28 -6.01 8.26
CA ARG A 403 -11.04 -6.86 7.10
C ARG A 403 -12.35 -7.63 6.83
N GLY A 404 -12.93 -7.45 5.65
CA GLY A 404 -14.19 -8.12 5.29
C GLY A 404 -15.39 -7.19 5.10
N ARG A 405 -16.59 -7.67 5.42
CA ARG A 405 -17.87 -7.14 4.93
C ARG A 405 -18.25 -5.79 5.55
N VAL A 406 -18.03 -4.69 4.83
CA VAL A 406 -18.31 -3.33 5.36
C VAL A 406 -18.90 -2.34 4.34
N SER A 407 -18.83 -2.61 3.05
CA SER A 407 -19.17 -1.66 1.98
C SER A 407 -20.16 -2.24 0.97
N HIS A 408 -20.92 -1.39 0.27
CA HIS A 408 -21.77 -1.80 -0.85
C HIS A 408 -20.98 -1.98 -2.16
N GLY A 409 -19.68 -1.70 -2.16
CA GLY A 409 -18.81 -2.02 -3.30
C GLY A 409 -17.40 -1.43 -3.21
N CYS A 410 -17.22 -0.25 -2.60
CA CYS A 410 -15.87 0.32 -2.39
C CYS A 410 -14.99 -0.56 -1.50
N SER A 411 -13.70 -0.59 -1.80
CA SER A 411 -12.66 -1.09 -0.92
C SER A 411 -12.34 -0.03 0.14
N ARG A 412 -12.47 -0.39 1.42
CA ARG A 412 -12.35 0.53 2.56
C ARG A 412 -11.00 0.34 3.24
N LEU A 413 -10.23 1.41 3.35
CA LEU A 413 -8.93 1.39 4.01
C LEU A 413 -8.94 2.33 5.24
N PRO A 414 -8.07 2.11 6.23
CA PRO A 414 -7.74 3.11 7.22
C PRO A 414 -7.41 4.45 6.57
N LEU A 415 -7.72 5.57 7.23
CA LEU A 415 -7.63 6.88 6.61
C LEU A 415 -6.19 7.21 6.20
N GLY A 416 -5.22 6.86 7.04
CA GLY A 416 -3.80 7.04 6.71
C GLY A 416 -3.35 6.22 5.50
N HIS A 417 -3.94 5.04 5.30
CA HIS A 417 -3.60 4.18 4.16
C HIS A 417 -4.21 4.66 2.85
N VAL A 418 -5.41 5.27 2.88
CA VAL A 418 -5.97 5.96 1.70
C VAL A 418 -5.06 7.11 1.28
N TRP A 419 -4.61 7.90 2.25
CA TRP A 419 -3.72 9.03 2.02
C TRP A 419 -2.35 8.60 1.53
N GLU A 420 -1.79 7.54 2.12
CA GLU A 420 -0.52 6.97 1.66
C GLU A 420 -0.63 6.43 0.24
N MET A 421 -1.67 5.65 -0.07
CA MET A 421 -1.91 5.15 -1.43
C MET A 421 -2.01 6.30 -2.43
N ARG A 422 -2.72 7.38 -2.09
CA ARG A 422 -2.78 8.57 -2.94
C ARG A 422 -1.40 9.22 -3.12
N HIS A 423 -0.58 9.25 -2.07
CA HIS A 423 0.76 9.83 -2.13
C HIS A 423 1.72 9.01 -3.01
N ILE A 424 1.56 7.68 -3.04
CA ILE A 424 2.35 6.77 -3.88
C ILE A 424 2.10 7.03 -5.37
N PHE A 425 0.87 7.35 -5.75
CA PHE A 425 0.46 7.54 -7.15
C PHE A 425 0.95 8.86 -7.76
N PRO A 426 0.98 8.98 -9.10
CA PRO A 426 1.41 10.21 -9.79
C PRO A 426 0.70 11.48 -9.32
N VAL A 427 1.33 12.64 -9.51
CA VAL A 427 0.68 13.93 -9.23
C VAL A 427 -0.47 14.16 -10.20
N GLU A 428 -0.23 13.92 -11.49
CA GLU A 428 -1.11 14.23 -12.60
C GLU A 428 -2.25 13.21 -12.76
N ASN A 429 -3.44 13.72 -13.03
CA ASN A 429 -4.64 12.91 -13.26
C ASN A 429 -4.46 11.92 -14.43
N GLU A 430 -3.89 12.38 -15.55
CA GLU A 430 -3.69 11.57 -16.76
C GLU A 430 -2.73 10.39 -16.53
N LYS A 431 -1.71 10.57 -15.68
CA LYS A 431 -0.79 9.48 -15.29
C LYS A 431 -1.48 8.53 -14.31
N MET A 432 -2.23 9.05 -13.34
CA MET A 432 -2.98 8.22 -12.40
C MET A 432 -4.03 7.32 -13.07
N GLU A 433 -4.67 7.78 -14.15
CA GLU A 433 -5.63 6.97 -14.94
C GLU A 433 -4.98 5.77 -15.65
N LYS A 434 -3.66 5.71 -15.71
CA LYS A 434 -2.88 4.59 -16.25
C LYS A 434 -2.42 3.60 -15.18
N VAL A 435 -2.62 3.91 -13.89
CA VAL A 435 -2.34 2.96 -12.80
C VAL A 435 -3.43 1.90 -12.77
N PHE A 436 -3.03 0.64 -12.82
CA PHE A 436 -3.96 -0.50 -12.82
C PHE A 436 -4.27 -1.00 -11.41
N TYR A 437 -5.55 -1.30 -11.21
CA TYR A 437 -6.10 -2.09 -10.11
C TYR A 437 -6.37 -3.52 -10.58
N PHE A 438 -5.79 -4.48 -9.86
CA PHE A 438 -5.96 -5.91 -10.06
C PHE A 438 -6.85 -6.47 -8.94
N GLY A 439 -8.11 -6.70 -9.25
CA GLY A 439 -9.04 -7.37 -8.34
C GLY A 439 -8.96 -8.88 -8.54
N ASN A 440 -8.42 -9.62 -7.57
CA ASN A 440 -8.43 -11.08 -7.67
C ASN A 440 -9.86 -11.64 -7.57
N ASN A 441 -10.04 -12.88 -8.02
CA ASN A 441 -11.17 -13.67 -7.57
C ASN A 441 -11.14 -13.74 -6.03
N SER A 442 -12.31 -13.67 -5.39
CA SER A 442 -12.41 -13.72 -3.93
C SER A 442 -11.86 -15.01 -3.32
N GLN A 443 -11.79 -16.09 -4.10
CA GLN A 443 -11.21 -17.37 -3.68
C GLN A 443 -9.67 -17.38 -3.71
N ASP A 444 -9.05 -16.45 -4.42
CA ASP A 444 -7.64 -16.47 -4.77
C ASP A 444 -6.82 -15.52 -3.90
N PHE A 445 -5.61 -15.96 -3.57
CA PHE A 445 -4.63 -15.27 -2.75
C PHE A 445 -3.73 -14.37 -3.59
N ASP A 446 -3.06 -13.42 -2.92
CA ASP A 446 -1.88 -12.77 -3.49
C ASP A 446 -0.68 -13.60 -3.04
N ILE A 447 0.03 -14.16 -4.02
CA ILE A 447 1.18 -15.03 -3.81
C ILE A 447 2.34 -14.42 -4.53
N PHE A 448 3.42 -14.14 -3.80
CA PHE A 448 4.58 -13.44 -4.33
C PHE A 448 5.78 -13.65 -3.41
N ASP A 449 6.97 -13.41 -3.94
CA ASP A 449 8.22 -13.30 -3.19
C ASP A 449 8.29 -11.89 -2.59
N ILE A 450 7.71 -11.76 -1.40
CA ILE A 450 7.40 -10.46 -0.81
C ILE A 450 8.69 -9.81 -0.35
N ASP A 451 9.59 -10.52 0.30
CA ASP A 451 10.83 -9.98 0.86
C ASP A 451 12.05 -10.03 -0.09
N GLY A 452 11.95 -10.70 -1.23
CA GLY A 452 13.01 -10.77 -2.23
C GLY A 452 14.00 -11.92 -2.02
N ASP A 453 13.67 -12.89 -1.17
CA ASP A 453 14.51 -14.04 -0.86
C ASP A 453 14.37 -15.20 -1.88
N GLY A 454 13.44 -15.07 -2.82
CA GLY A 454 13.17 -16.05 -3.89
C GLY A 454 12.12 -17.11 -3.53
N ASN A 455 11.57 -17.07 -2.33
CA ASN A 455 10.51 -17.98 -1.88
C ASN A 455 9.13 -17.35 -2.07
N LEU A 456 8.15 -18.14 -2.52
CA LEU A 456 6.78 -17.63 -2.63
C LEU A 456 6.04 -17.77 -1.31
N GLU A 457 5.27 -16.74 -0.99
CA GLU A 457 4.55 -16.63 0.27
C GLU A 457 3.11 -16.19 0.02
N VAL A 458 2.19 -16.61 0.88
CA VAL A 458 0.84 -16.03 0.90
C VAL A 458 0.88 -14.73 1.68
N MET A 459 0.38 -13.66 1.07
CA MET A 459 0.37 -12.35 1.70
C MET A 459 -0.60 -12.28 2.90
N GLY A 460 -0.26 -11.45 3.90
CA GLY A 460 -1.00 -11.24 5.14
C GLY A 460 -0.71 -9.87 5.77
N VAL A 461 -1.56 -9.43 6.69
CA VAL A 461 -1.33 -8.25 7.54
C VAL A 461 -1.86 -8.47 8.97
N SER A 462 -1.08 -8.09 9.97
CA SER A 462 -1.42 -8.20 11.41
C SER A 462 -2.39 -7.12 11.85
N TYR A 463 -3.64 -7.30 11.45
CA TYR A 463 -4.75 -6.40 11.71
C TYR A 463 -5.98 -7.18 12.15
N PHE A 464 -6.32 -7.10 13.43
CA PHE A 464 -7.29 -8.00 14.10
C PHE A 464 -8.52 -7.28 14.65
N ILE A 465 -8.89 -6.14 14.07
CA ILE A 465 -10.15 -5.46 14.40
C ILE A 465 -11.34 -6.19 13.78
N SER A 466 -12.34 -6.44 14.63
CA SER A 466 -13.68 -6.87 14.22
C SER A 466 -14.75 -6.03 14.90
N TYR A 467 -15.93 -5.96 14.28
CA TYR A 467 -17.12 -5.32 14.82
C TYR A 467 -18.36 -5.74 14.03
N ASP A 468 -19.52 -5.61 14.66
CA ASP A 468 -20.83 -5.74 14.02
C ASP A 468 -21.36 -4.38 13.55
N LEU A 469 -22.32 -4.40 12.63
CA LEU A 469 -23.08 -3.20 12.27
C LEU A 469 -24.36 -3.15 13.10
N LYS A 470 -24.76 -1.96 13.55
CA LYS A 470 -26.02 -1.77 14.30
C LYS A 470 -27.26 -2.03 13.46
N GLY A 471 -27.14 -2.05 12.13
CA GLY A 471 -28.23 -2.40 11.22
C GLY A 471 -27.76 -2.59 9.78
N ALA A 472 -28.65 -3.11 8.93
CA ALA A 472 -28.33 -3.41 7.53
C ALA A 472 -28.49 -2.21 6.58
N SER A 473 -29.24 -1.17 6.97
CA SER A 473 -29.60 -0.03 6.11
C SER A 473 -29.37 1.33 6.80
N GLY A 474 -29.45 2.40 6.00
CA GLY A 474 -29.36 3.79 6.48
C GLY A 474 -28.09 4.09 7.29
N LEU A 475 -28.22 4.97 8.27
CA LEU A 475 -27.14 5.32 9.20
C LEU A 475 -26.70 4.13 10.06
N ALA A 476 -27.61 3.22 10.44
CA ALA A 476 -27.27 2.05 11.25
C ALA A 476 -26.25 1.13 10.55
N SER A 477 -26.24 1.11 9.21
CA SER A 477 -25.25 0.40 8.39
C SER A 477 -23.85 1.01 8.36
N ARG A 478 -23.70 2.17 9.03
CA ARG A 478 -22.48 2.97 9.22
C ARG A 478 -22.13 3.12 10.70
N GLU A 479 -22.88 2.49 11.59
CA GLU A 479 -22.60 2.50 13.03
C GLU A 479 -22.18 1.10 13.47
N GLY A 480 -21.05 1.01 14.16
CA GLY A 480 -20.50 -0.24 14.67
C GLY A 480 -20.95 -0.55 16.10
N ALA A 481 -21.02 -1.84 16.41
CA ALA A 481 -21.24 -2.40 17.74
C ALA A 481 -20.27 -3.56 17.97
N ALA A 482 -20.13 -3.99 19.24
CA ALA A 482 -19.29 -5.13 19.61
C ALA A 482 -17.87 -5.05 19.02
N LEU A 483 -17.25 -3.87 19.10
CA LEU A 483 -15.84 -3.71 18.70
C LEU A 483 -14.98 -4.66 19.53
N ALA A 484 -14.22 -5.51 18.85
CA ALA A 484 -13.32 -6.46 19.47
C ALA A 484 -11.96 -6.45 18.78
N ILE A 485 -10.93 -6.57 19.62
CA ILE A 485 -9.54 -6.74 19.24
C ILE A 485 -9.19 -8.20 19.43
N ASN A 486 -8.96 -8.91 18.33
CA ASN A 486 -8.89 -10.37 18.35
C ASN A 486 -7.46 -10.90 18.18
N ASP A 487 -6.44 -10.16 18.61
CA ASP A 487 -5.05 -10.61 18.51
C ASP A 487 -4.81 -11.91 19.31
N SER A 488 -5.39 -12.01 20.51
CA SER A 488 -5.39 -13.24 21.32
C SER A 488 -6.25 -14.37 20.74
N GLN A 489 -7.09 -14.08 19.73
CA GLN A 489 -7.96 -15.02 19.03
C GLN A 489 -7.63 -15.07 17.53
N LYS A 490 -6.34 -14.87 17.18
CA LYS A 490 -5.84 -14.79 15.81
C LYS A 490 -6.32 -15.93 14.90
N LEU A 491 -6.32 -17.16 15.40
CA LEU A 491 -6.78 -18.32 14.63
C LEU A 491 -8.25 -18.20 14.24
N ASN A 492 -9.14 -17.85 15.17
CA ASN A 492 -10.57 -17.64 14.87
C ASN A 492 -10.76 -16.52 13.84
N PHE A 493 -9.99 -15.44 13.97
CA PHE A 493 -10.02 -14.33 13.02
C PHE A 493 -9.59 -14.78 11.62
N TYR A 494 -8.53 -15.58 11.51
CA TYR A 494 -8.09 -16.15 10.23
C TYR A 494 -9.04 -17.18 9.66
N MET A 495 -9.68 -18.00 10.48
CA MET A 495 -10.73 -18.91 10.03
C MET A 495 -11.92 -18.18 9.40
N ASP A 496 -12.29 -17.00 9.93
CA ASP A 496 -13.34 -16.16 9.33
C ASP A 496 -12.89 -15.51 8.01
N LEU A 497 -11.65 -15.02 7.95
CA LEU A 497 -11.12 -14.34 6.77
C LEU A 497 -10.76 -15.27 5.62
N TYR A 498 -10.02 -16.33 5.94
CA TYR A 498 -9.47 -17.26 4.98
C TYR A 498 -10.30 -18.52 4.85
N GLY A 499 -11.21 -18.86 5.76
CA GLY A 499 -11.95 -20.12 5.76
C GLY A 499 -11.35 -21.15 6.71
N SER A 500 -12.20 -21.97 7.34
CA SER A 500 -11.83 -22.83 8.46
C SER A 500 -11.46 -24.27 8.09
N LYS A 501 -11.77 -24.71 6.86
CA LYS A 501 -11.58 -26.11 6.44
C LYS A 501 -10.58 -26.23 5.31
N ASN A 502 -9.51 -26.99 5.55
CA ASN A 502 -8.52 -27.41 4.55
C ASN A 502 -7.86 -26.27 3.75
N VAL A 503 -7.86 -25.03 4.28
CA VAL A 503 -7.25 -23.87 3.63
C VAL A 503 -5.79 -23.70 4.08
N PHE A 504 -5.56 -23.78 5.39
CA PHE A 504 -4.26 -23.59 6.00
C PHE A 504 -4.06 -24.52 7.20
N GLU A 505 -2.80 -24.74 7.55
CA GLU A 505 -2.33 -25.50 8.70
C GLU A 505 -1.57 -24.58 9.66
N THR A 506 -1.45 -24.97 10.93
CA THR A 506 -0.65 -24.26 11.95
C THR A 506 0.41 -25.17 12.56
N THR A 507 1.57 -24.62 12.92
CA THR A 507 2.68 -25.40 13.50
C THR A 507 2.52 -25.74 14.98
N GLN A 508 1.64 -25.04 15.71
CA GLN A 508 1.36 -25.28 17.15
C GLN A 508 -0.11 -24.99 17.50
N ALA A 509 -0.53 -25.41 18.71
CA ALA A 509 -1.74 -24.91 19.37
C ALA A 509 -1.63 -23.39 19.61
N GLU A 510 -2.77 -22.67 19.62
CA GLU A 510 -2.87 -21.20 19.61
C GLU A 510 -1.85 -20.49 20.54
N GLY A 511 -1.10 -19.53 19.99
CA GLY A 511 -0.17 -18.66 20.74
C GLY A 511 0.56 -17.64 19.84
N GLN A 512 1.36 -16.76 20.44
CA GLN A 512 2.02 -15.63 19.74
C GLN A 512 3.05 -16.03 18.67
N ASN A 513 3.41 -17.32 18.56
CA ASN A 513 4.40 -17.84 17.62
C ASN A 513 3.83 -18.87 16.62
N SER A 514 2.51 -19.00 16.50
CA SER A 514 1.91 -19.89 15.51
C SER A 514 2.24 -19.41 14.09
N GLN A 515 2.91 -20.26 13.31
CA GLN A 515 3.10 -20.05 11.88
C GLN A 515 1.96 -20.69 11.10
N TYR A 516 1.53 -20.02 10.04
CA TYR A 516 0.41 -20.44 9.19
C TYR A 516 0.94 -20.81 7.82
N PHE A 517 0.45 -21.93 7.28
CA PHE A 517 0.87 -22.43 5.97
C PHE A 517 -0.33 -22.77 5.12
N PHE A 518 -0.36 -22.28 3.88
CA PHE A 518 -1.43 -22.53 2.93
C PHE A 518 -1.04 -23.68 2.00
N ILE A 519 -1.99 -24.58 1.79
CA ILE A 519 -1.77 -25.79 0.97
C ILE A 519 -2.42 -25.59 -0.40
N ASN A 520 -1.59 -25.65 -1.44
CA ASN A 520 -2.01 -25.46 -2.83
C ASN A 520 -2.92 -24.22 -3.02
N PRO A 521 -2.48 -23.02 -2.56
CA PRO A 521 -3.24 -21.79 -2.75
C PRO A 521 -3.31 -21.42 -4.23
N SER A 522 -4.42 -20.84 -4.66
CA SER A 522 -4.59 -20.31 -6.02
C SER A 522 -4.36 -18.80 -6.05
N THR A 523 -3.90 -18.28 -7.19
CA THR A 523 -3.75 -16.84 -7.44
C THR A 523 -4.33 -16.46 -8.81
N SER A 524 -4.94 -15.28 -8.88
CA SER A 524 -5.57 -14.75 -10.08
C SER A 524 -4.60 -13.91 -10.93
N PHE A 525 -4.78 -13.94 -12.24
CA PHE A 525 -4.06 -13.09 -13.20
C PHE A 525 -5.04 -12.29 -14.07
N PRO A 526 -5.69 -11.24 -13.52
CA PRO A 526 -6.55 -10.38 -14.33
C PRO A 526 -5.79 -9.72 -15.46
N SER A 527 -6.36 -9.71 -16.66
CA SER A 527 -5.73 -9.28 -17.90
C SER A 527 -6.63 -8.36 -18.73
N TYR A 528 -6.18 -8.01 -19.93
CA TYR A 528 -6.95 -7.25 -20.91
C TYR A 528 -8.34 -7.87 -21.21
N LYS A 529 -8.47 -9.20 -21.13
CA LYS A 529 -9.75 -9.91 -21.34
C LYS A 529 -10.77 -9.62 -20.25
N GLU A 530 -10.28 -9.33 -19.05
CA GLU A 530 -11.11 -8.94 -17.91
C GLU A 530 -11.07 -7.43 -17.64
N TYR A 531 -10.59 -6.63 -18.59
CA TYR A 531 -10.59 -5.19 -18.48
C TYR A 531 -12.03 -4.67 -18.34
N GLN A 532 -12.29 -3.97 -17.23
CA GLN A 532 -13.61 -3.47 -16.86
C GLN A 532 -14.70 -4.56 -16.79
N SER A 533 -14.29 -5.80 -16.52
CA SER A 533 -15.16 -6.95 -16.35
C SER A 533 -15.05 -7.47 -14.92
N LYS A 534 -16.20 -7.76 -14.29
CA LYS A 534 -16.25 -8.32 -12.93
C LYS A 534 -16.00 -9.83 -12.93
N SER A 535 -14.90 -10.26 -13.53
CA SER A 535 -14.51 -11.66 -13.64
C SER A 535 -13.00 -11.83 -13.61
N THR A 536 -12.56 -13.08 -13.39
CA THR A 536 -11.16 -13.48 -13.55
C THR A 536 -11.18 -14.90 -14.09
N GLN A 537 -10.60 -15.11 -15.28
CA GLN A 537 -10.57 -16.41 -15.95
C GLN A 537 -9.23 -17.09 -15.74
N ALA A 538 -8.12 -16.35 -15.82
CA ALA A 538 -6.78 -16.88 -15.56
C ALA A 538 -6.53 -17.01 -14.04
N SER A 539 -6.32 -18.23 -13.58
CA SER A 539 -5.93 -18.55 -12.21
C SER A 539 -5.00 -19.76 -12.17
N LEU A 540 -4.01 -19.73 -11.28
CA LEU A 540 -3.01 -20.79 -11.11
C LEU A 540 -3.04 -21.29 -9.67
N VAL A 541 -3.11 -22.61 -9.50
CA VAL A 541 -2.80 -23.28 -8.24
C VAL A 541 -1.28 -23.36 -8.11
N VAL A 542 -0.74 -22.82 -7.02
CA VAL A 542 0.67 -22.94 -6.67
C VAL A 542 0.84 -24.18 -5.82
N GLU A 543 1.35 -25.25 -6.42
CA GLU A 543 1.56 -26.51 -5.71
C GLU A 543 2.56 -26.36 -4.57
N GLY A 544 2.23 -26.97 -3.42
CA GLY A 544 3.07 -27.01 -2.25
C GLY A 544 2.47 -26.34 -1.02
N ARG A 545 3.34 -26.13 -0.03
CA ARG A 545 3.03 -25.59 1.29
C ARG A 545 3.73 -24.25 1.45
N LEU A 546 2.96 -23.16 1.33
CA LEU A 546 3.50 -21.80 1.35
C LEU A 546 3.26 -21.15 2.72
N PRO A 547 4.26 -20.48 3.31
CA PRO A 547 4.07 -19.75 4.56
C PRO A 547 3.21 -18.50 4.35
N LEU A 548 2.53 -18.05 5.41
CA LEU A 548 1.96 -16.71 5.48
C LEU A 548 3.07 -15.70 5.79
N TYR A 549 3.33 -14.77 4.89
CA TYR A 549 4.06 -13.55 5.21
C TYR A 549 3.08 -12.54 5.81
N GLU A 550 3.22 -12.25 7.10
CA GLU A 550 2.33 -11.31 7.78
C GLU A 550 3.04 -9.97 8.04
N GLU A 551 2.72 -8.97 7.22
CA GLU A 551 3.23 -7.61 7.42
C GLU A 551 2.68 -7.02 8.73
N LYS A 552 3.52 -6.24 9.41
CA LYS A 552 3.05 -5.50 10.59
C LYS A 552 2.05 -4.42 10.16
N TYR A 553 0.95 -4.25 10.90
CA TYR A 553 0.08 -3.11 10.62
C TYR A 553 0.83 -1.78 10.75
N GLU A 554 0.88 -1.03 9.65
CA GLU A 554 1.37 0.34 9.63
C GLU A 554 0.33 1.29 10.23
N LYS A 555 0.73 2.09 11.22
CA LYS A 555 -0.18 3.02 11.90
C LYS A 555 -0.53 4.24 11.05
N ASP A 556 -1.68 4.86 11.34
CA ASP A 556 -2.24 5.94 10.52
C ASP A 556 -1.46 7.26 10.68
N LYS A 557 -0.65 7.60 9.66
CA LYS A 557 0.13 8.84 9.56
C LYS A 557 -0.67 9.97 8.90
N VAL A 558 -1.52 10.63 9.67
CA VAL A 558 -2.39 11.71 9.19
C VAL A 558 -2.48 12.89 10.16
N GLN A 559 -2.38 14.11 9.62
CA GLN A 559 -2.70 15.32 10.37
C GLN A 559 -4.13 15.75 10.08
N PHE A 560 -4.90 16.02 11.14
CA PHE A 560 -6.20 16.70 11.02
C PHE A 560 -6.05 18.21 11.10
N TYR A 561 -6.92 18.95 10.41
CA TYR A 561 -6.92 20.41 10.45
C TYR A 561 -8.31 21.04 10.30
N VAL A 562 -8.40 22.33 10.60
CA VAL A 562 -9.52 23.22 10.28
C VAL A 562 -9.02 24.29 9.30
N PRO A 563 -9.63 24.47 8.12
CA PRO A 563 -9.36 25.62 7.28
C PRO A 563 -9.62 26.95 7.99
N ILE A 564 -8.68 27.89 7.83
CA ILE A 564 -8.74 29.20 8.50
C ILE A 564 -9.69 30.16 7.77
N THR A 565 -9.85 30.00 6.45
CA THR A 565 -10.80 30.80 5.67
C THR A 565 -12.23 30.31 5.89
N THR A 566 -13.07 31.17 6.48
CA THR A 566 -14.49 30.92 6.81
C THR A 566 -15.40 30.73 5.58
N SER A 567 -14.90 30.99 4.37
CA SER A 567 -15.67 30.97 3.11
C SER A 567 -15.82 29.59 2.47
N GLY A 568 -15.05 28.58 2.87
CA GLY A 568 -14.93 27.33 2.10
C GLY A 568 -15.68 26.10 2.63
N LEU A 569 -16.04 26.07 3.91
CA LEU A 569 -16.60 24.89 4.56
C LEU A 569 -17.97 25.21 5.14
N THR A 570 -19.00 24.88 4.38
CA THR A 570 -20.38 25.08 4.85
C THR A 570 -20.91 23.80 5.48
N SER A 571 -21.93 23.92 6.34
CA SER A 571 -22.70 22.76 6.82
C SER A 571 -23.33 21.95 5.68
N LYS A 572 -23.41 22.52 4.45
CA LYS A 572 -23.96 21.91 3.25
C LYS A 572 -22.97 21.07 2.43
N GLY A 573 -21.71 20.93 2.86
CA GLY A 573 -20.70 20.12 2.19
C GLY A 573 -19.50 20.92 1.68
N ALA A 574 -18.69 20.27 0.85
CA ALA A 574 -17.40 20.77 0.42
C ALA A 574 -17.49 21.73 -0.76
N SER A 575 -17.13 23.01 -0.59
CA SER A 575 -17.00 23.91 -1.75
C SER A 575 -15.91 23.40 -2.72
N PRO A 576 -16.00 23.71 -4.02
CA PRO A 576 -14.97 23.34 -5.00
C PRO A 576 -13.55 23.77 -4.57
N LEU A 577 -13.42 24.96 -3.99
CA LEU A 577 -12.16 25.47 -3.46
C LEU A 577 -11.63 24.61 -2.30
N SER A 578 -12.47 24.25 -1.33
CA SER A 578 -12.04 23.38 -0.22
C SER A 578 -11.65 21.98 -0.68
N LYS A 579 -12.34 21.42 -1.68
CA LYS A 579 -11.93 20.15 -2.27
C LYS A 579 -10.54 20.25 -2.89
N ARG A 580 -10.24 21.34 -3.61
CA ARG A 580 -8.91 21.60 -4.16
C ARG A 580 -7.83 21.73 -3.08
N ILE A 581 -8.12 22.43 -1.98
CA ILE A 581 -7.22 22.53 -0.81
C ILE A 581 -6.92 21.15 -0.21
N VAL A 582 -7.91 20.27 -0.13
CA VAL A 582 -7.67 18.91 0.39
C VAL A 582 -6.88 18.08 -0.61
N ARG A 583 -7.23 18.10 -1.89
CA ARG A 583 -6.54 17.32 -2.94
C ARG A 583 -5.08 17.72 -3.10
N ILE A 584 -4.78 19.02 -3.07
CA ILE A 584 -3.41 19.50 -3.30
C ILE A 584 -2.43 18.94 -2.26
N MET A 585 -2.91 18.64 -1.03
CA MET A 585 -2.08 18.00 0.01
C MET A 585 -1.65 16.58 -0.33
N GLY A 586 -2.42 15.86 -1.15
CA GLY A 586 -2.05 14.54 -1.67
C GLY A 586 -1.22 14.60 -2.95
N ARG A 587 -0.92 15.81 -3.45
CA ARG A 587 -0.23 16.08 -4.73
C ARG A 587 1.10 16.79 -4.58
N ILE A 588 1.52 17.11 -3.34
CA ILE A 588 2.80 17.79 -3.10
C ILE A 588 3.94 16.97 -3.68
N ARG A 589 4.77 17.63 -4.47
CA ARG A 589 5.92 17.03 -5.14
C ARG A 589 7.09 18.00 -5.21
N GLY A 590 8.25 17.53 -4.79
CA GLY A 590 9.55 18.19 -4.99
C GLY A 590 10.51 17.24 -5.69
N CYS A 591 11.36 17.78 -6.55
CA CYS A 591 12.33 16.99 -7.31
C CYS A 591 13.74 17.54 -7.18
N ALA A 592 14.73 16.70 -7.43
CA ALA A 592 16.13 17.11 -7.51
C ALA A 592 16.32 18.19 -8.58
N PRO A 593 17.32 19.09 -8.44
CA PRO A 593 17.65 20.06 -9.48
C PRO A 593 18.03 19.42 -10.82
N SER A 594 18.58 18.20 -10.79
CA SER A 594 19.00 17.46 -11.98
C SER A 594 17.86 16.71 -12.71
N SER A 595 16.66 16.66 -12.12
CA SER A 595 15.52 15.95 -12.70
C SER A 595 14.65 16.89 -13.53
N ASP A 596 14.04 16.36 -14.59
CA ASP A 596 13.05 17.08 -15.37
C ASP A 596 11.80 17.35 -14.50
N LYS A 597 11.43 18.63 -14.38
CA LYS A 597 10.35 19.08 -13.48
C LYS A 597 8.96 18.71 -14.00
N GLN A 598 8.81 18.53 -15.30
CA GLN A 598 7.56 18.08 -15.92
C GLN A 598 7.40 16.57 -15.73
N ASP A 599 8.43 15.79 -16.04
CA ASP A 599 8.35 14.32 -15.92
C ASP A 599 8.18 13.88 -14.47
N CYS A 600 8.89 14.54 -13.54
CA CYS A 600 8.84 14.21 -12.12
C CYS A 600 7.61 14.75 -11.37
N GLY A 601 6.73 15.53 -12.03
CA GLY A 601 5.46 16.01 -11.49
C GLY A 601 5.51 17.30 -10.64
N GLU A 602 6.70 17.87 -10.37
CA GLU A 602 6.83 19.11 -9.59
C GLU A 602 6.19 20.32 -10.31
N ALA A 603 6.34 20.42 -11.63
CA ALA A 603 5.76 21.51 -12.40
C ALA A 603 4.21 21.52 -12.33
N ALA A 604 3.59 20.34 -12.41
CA ALA A 604 2.14 20.19 -12.29
C ALA A 604 1.64 20.59 -10.90
N PHE A 605 2.34 20.14 -9.84
CA PHE A 605 2.04 20.55 -8.47
C PHE A 605 2.17 22.06 -8.28
N ASP A 606 3.31 22.65 -8.65
CA ASP A 606 3.58 24.06 -8.45
C ASP A 606 2.56 24.93 -9.21
N GLN A 607 2.17 24.54 -10.43
CA GLN A 607 1.12 25.24 -11.17
C GLN A 607 -0.24 25.22 -10.45
N GLU A 608 -0.68 24.04 -9.98
CA GLU A 608 -1.96 23.92 -9.26
C GLU A 608 -1.92 24.68 -7.92
N PHE A 609 -0.82 24.56 -7.17
CA PHE A 609 -0.64 25.23 -5.90
C PHE A 609 -0.61 26.75 -6.06
N GLN A 610 0.13 27.29 -7.02
CA GLN A 610 0.17 28.74 -7.27
C GLN A 610 -1.18 29.28 -7.75
N SER A 611 -1.91 28.52 -8.57
CA SER A 611 -3.28 28.88 -8.95
C SER A 611 -4.21 28.94 -7.73
N LEU A 612 -4.09 27.97 -6.83
CA LEU A 612 -4.88 27.92 -5.60
C LEU A 612 -4.55 29.11 -4.67
N MET A 613 -3.26 29.42 -4.50
CA MET A 613 -2.83 30.54 -3.65
C MET A 613 -3.33 31.90 -4.15
N LYS A 614 -3.40 32.11 -5.48
CA LYS A 614 -3.97 33.32 -6.10
C LYS A 614 -5.48 33.44 -5.94
N GLU A 615 -6.19 32.34 -5.75
CA GLU A 615 -7.65 32.36 -5.53
C GLU A 615 -7.98 32.64 -4.06
N ILE A 616 -7.10 32.25 -3.15
CA ILE A 616 -7.27 32.44 -1.70
C ILE A 616 -6.91 33.87 -1.26
N TYR A 617 -5.92 34.51 -1.90
CA TYR A 617 -5.39 35.82 -1.53
C TYR A 617 -5.41 36.84 -2.67
#